data_AF-A0A7S2C5A6-F1
#
_entry.id   AF-A0A7S2C5A6-F1
#
_cell.length_a   1.000
_cell.length_b   1.000
_cell.length_c   1.000
_cell.angle_alpha   90.00
_cell.angle_beta   90.00
_cell.angle_gamma   90.00
#
_symmetry.space_group_name_H-M   'P 1'
#
loop_
_entity.id
_entity.type
_entity.pdbx_description
1 polymer ?
#
loop_
_entity_poly.entity_id
_entity_poly.type
_entity_poly.pdbx_seq_one_letter_code
_entity_poly.pdbx_strand_id
1 'polypeptide(L)'
;MNLSKQSISDVESFAGQRVLIRVDFNVPQDKNGAITNTQRIVGAIPTIKMALAKGAKAVILMSHLGRPDGRPKPAMTLKPVGEKLGELLGKPVTFLPDCVGAEVEAACANPAVGSVILLENLRWHVEEEGKGIDHEEGCPGEKCEKKAPSKGEKCIKFKAKPAEVTAFRASLAKLGDVYVNDAFGTAHRAHSSMVGMKGLMPCLSGLLVKKELNAFSQVLDPSKVQRPLTAIVGGAKISDKILVIENLIDQSDRVMCIGGMAYTFMKVAYGMSIGKSLFDKNGAELVPKLMEKAKAKGCELIFPCDWKCGQEFKNDQETVLVTDKEGIPDGWEGMDCGPKSMALFREKVLSSKTVIWNGPAGVFEFDNFSHGTKAVLEAVAETTAKGNKGIIGGGDSATAAAKFNMEDKVTFVSTGGGASLELLEGKVLPGIAAIDDFKPPTKNVEASGDFKVADMSLAEFGRKEYDLAEYEMPGLMSCRTEFGPSQPLAGVRIMGSLHMTIQTG
;
A
#
# COMPACT_ATOMS: atom_id res chain seq x y z
N MET A 1 3.16 2.25 11.77
CA MET A 1 1.71 1.95 11.55
C MET A 1 1.50 0.45 11.68
N ASN A 2 0.46 -0.02 12.37
CA ASN A 2 0.14 -1.46 12.39
C ASN A 2 -0.37 -1.90 11.02
N LEU A 3 0.34 -2.83 10.36
CA LEU A 3 -0.06 -3.41 9.08
C LEU A 3 -0.95 -4.65 9.24
N SER A 4 -1.10 -5.16 10.47
CA SER A 4 -1.99 -6.27 10.81
C SER A 4 -3.42 -5.73 10.99
N LYS A 5 -4.18 -5.74 9.90
CA LYS A 5 -5.55 -5.24 9.83
C LYS A 5 -6.55 -6.36 9.64
N GLN A 6 -7.73 -6.21 10.22
CA GLN A 6 -8.83 -7.15 10.03
C GLN A 6 -9.23 -7.17 8.55
N SER A 7 -9.50 -8.35 8.01
CA SER A 7 -9.89 -8.53 6.63
C SER A 7 -11.25 -9.20 6.49
N ILE A 8 -11.89 -8.98 5.35
CA ILE A 8 -13.06 -9.72 4.90
C ILE A 8 -12.84 -11.24 4.96
N SER A 9 -11.61 -11.73 4.78
CA SER A 9 -11.32 -13.17 4.89
C SER A 9 -11.47 -13.70 6.31
N ASP A 10 -11.33 -12.84 7.31
CA ASP A 10 -11.28 -13.21 8.74
C ASP A 10 -12.68 -13.23 9.38
N VAL A 11 -13.70 -12.73 8.68
CA VAL A 11 -15.11 -12.76 9.11
C VAL A 11 -15.76 -14.07 8.68
N GLU A 12 -16.40 -14.81 9.59
CA GLU A 12 -17.01 -16.11 9.26
C GLU A 12 -18.23 -15.98 8.33
N SER A 13 -19.11 -15.00 8.58
CA SER A 13 -20.36 -14.82 7.85
C SER A 13 -20.79 -13.36 7.79
N PHE A 14 -21.40 -12.97 6.68
CA PHE A 14 -22.11 -11.70 6.45
C PHE A 14 -23.62 -11.92 6.33
N ALA A 15 -24.16 -13.02 6.86
CA ALA A 15 -25.57 -13.39 6.73
C ALA A 15 -26.52 -12.21 7.03
N GLY A 16 -27.30 -11.81 6.03
CA GLY A 16 -28.27 -10.72 6.16
C GLY A 16 -27.70 -9.30 6.09
N GLN A 17 -26.37 -9.14 6.12
CA GLN A 17 -25.70 -7.84 6.11
C GLN A 17 -25.49 -7.29 4.69
N ARG A 18 -25.52 -5.96 4.57
CA ARG A 18 -25.17 -5.19 3.38
C ARG A 18 -23.71 -4.79 3.48
N VAL A 19 -22.88 -5.22 2.53
CA VAL A 19 -21.44 -4.98 2.54
C VAL A 19 -21.13 -3.81 1.63
N LEU A 20 -20.69 -2.68 2.19
CA LEU A 20 -20.24 -1.50 1.45
C LEU A 20 -18.75 -1.63 1.13
N ILE A 21 -18.39 -1.71 -0.14
CA ILE A 21 -17.02 -1.92 -0.59
C ILE A 21 -16.52 -0.70 -1.36
N ARG A 22 -15.40 -0.13 -0.91
CA ARG A 22 -14.65 0.87 -1.67
C ARG A 22 -13.64 0.18 -2.56
N VAL A 23 -13.87 0.26 -3.86
CA VAL A 23 -13.05 -0.38 -4.90
C VAL A 23 -12.32 0.65 -5.75
N ASP A 24 -11.21 0.27 -6.35
CA ASP A 24 -10.47 1.11 -7.29
C ASP A 24 -10.88 0.79 -8.73
N PHE A 25 -11.88 1.49 -9.25
CA PHE A 25 -12.34 1.39 -10.64
C PHE A 25 -11.90 2.59 -11.47
N ASN A 26 -10.78 3.22 -11.12
CA ASN A 26 -10.16 4.24 -11.94
C ASN A 26 -9.46 3.61 -13.17
N VAL A 27 -10.25 3.09 -14.10
CA VAL A 27 -9.80 2.38 -15.30
C VAL A 27 -9.40 3.34 -16.42
N PRO A 28 -8.38 3.00 -17.23
CA PRO A 28 -8.09 3.77 -18.42
C PRO A 28 -9.21 3.60 -19.45
N GLN A 29 -9.57 4.70 -20.09
CA GLN A 29 -10.56 4.76 -21.16
C GLN A 29 -9.94 5.36 -22.42
N ASP A 30 -10.45 4.96 -23.58
CA ASP A 30 -10.13 5.61 -24.84
C ASP A 30 -10.86 6.95 -24.98
N LYS A 31 -10.67 7.64 -26.11
CA LYS A 31 -11.32 8.95 -26.38
C LYS A 31 -12.84 8.87 -26.44
N ASN A 32 -13.41 7.68 -26.62
CA ASN A 32 -14.84 7.42 -26.71
C ASN A 32 -15.43 6.93 -25.37
N GLY A 33 -14.62 6.84 -24.31
CA GLY A 33 -15.04 6.35 -23.00
C GLY A 33 -15.04 4.82 -22.86
N ALA A 34 -14.57 4.09 -23.88
CA ALA A 34 -14.48 2.63 -23.81
C ALA A 34 -13.32 2.20 -22.92
N ILE A 35 -13.54 1.21 -22.06
CA ILE A 35 -12.55 0.71 -21.11
C ILE A 35 -11.44 -0.04 -21.88
N THR A 36 -10.21 0.43 -21.78
CA THR A 36 -9.06 -0.16 -22.51
C THR A 36 -8.31 -1.24 -21.71
N ASN A 37 -8.46 -1.23 -20.38
CA ASN A 37 -7.87 -2.24 -19.50
C ASN A 37 -8.82 -2.54 -18.32
N THR A 38 -9.17 -3.81 -18.15
CA THR A 38 -10.11 -4.30 -17.13
C THR A 38 -9.44 -4.81 -15.85
N GLN A 39 -8.10 -4.78 -15.72
CA GLN A 39 -7.37 -5.35 -14.58
C GLN A 39 -7.86 -4.84 -13.23
N ARG A 40 -8.18 -3.54 -13.13
CA ARG A 40 -8.73 -2.94 -11.89
C ARG A 40 -10.11 -3.48 -11.53
N ILE A 41 -10.97 -3.73 -12.53
CA ILE A 41 -12.29 -4.35 -12.33
C ILE A 41 -12.12 -5.81 -11.89
N VAL A 42 -11.30 -6.56 -12.62
CA VAL A 42 -10.99 -7.97 -12.34
C VAL A 42 -10.40 -8.13 -10.93
N GLY A 43 -9.55 -7.20 -10.51
CA GLY A 43 -8.92 -7.22 -9.18
C GLY A 43 -9.91 -7.17 -8.02
N ALA A 44 -11.05 -6.49 -8.16
CA ALA A 44 -12.06 -6.36 -7.10
C ALA A 44 -13.01 -7.56 -7.02
N ILE A 45 -13.16 -8.33 -8.11
CA ILE A 45 -14.11 -9.47 -8.19
C ILE A 45 -13.92 -10.49 -7.07
N PRO A 46 -12.69 -10.90 -6.67
CA PRO A 46 -12.49 -11.83 -5.55
C PRO A 46 -13.12 -11.35 -4.25
N THR A 47 -12.99 -10.07 -3.90
CA THR A 47 -13.58 -9.50 -2.69
C THR A 47 -15.11 -9.48 -2.77
N ILE A 48 -15.67 -9.11 -3.92
CA ILE A 48 -17.12 -9.12 -4.18
C ILE A 48 -17.69 -10.53 -4.03
N LYS A 49 -17.06 -11.52 -4.69
CA LYS A 49 -17.46 -12.93 -4.62
C LYS A 49 -17.36 -13.47 -3.20
N MET A 50 -16.32 -13.09 -2.45
CA MET A 50 -16.17 -13.53 -1.05
C MET A 50 -17.29 -12.99 -0.15
N ALA A 51 -17.65 -11.71 -0.29
CA ALA A 51 -18.77 -11.14 0.47
C ALA A 51 -20.08 -11.92 0.22
N LEU A 52 -20.39 -12.16 -1.05
CA LEU A 52 -21.59 -12.91 -1.46
C LEU A 52 -21.54 -14.37 -0.98
N ALA A 53 -20.40 -15.05 -1.14
CA ALA A 53 -20.23 -16.45 -0.71
C ALA A 53 -20.38 -16.62 0.81
N LYS A 54 -20.03 -15.59 1.58
CA LYS A 54 -20.22 -15.55 3.04
C LYS A 54 -21.62 -15.10 3.46
N GLY A 55 -22.59 -15.03 2.54
CA GLY A 55 -23.99 -14.79 2.87
C GLY A 55 -24.43 -13.32 2.93
N ALA A 56 -23.62 -12.38 2.42
CA ALA A 56 -24.02 -10.99 2.32
C ALA A 56 -25.37 -10.86 1.60
N LYS A 57 -26.30 -10.10 2.20
CA LYS A 57 -27.59 -9.77 1.59
C LYS A 57 -27.41 -8.97 0.31
N ALA A 58 -26.48 -8.01 0.30
CA ALA A 58 -26.11 -7.27 -0.88
C ALA A 58 -24.68 -6.73 -0.76
N VAL A 59 -24.08 -6.44 -1.91
CA VAL A 59 -22.80 -5.76 -2.05
C VAL A 59 -23.04 -4.41 -2.70
N ILE A 60 -22.67 -3.33 -2.01
CA ILE A 60 -22.77 -1.96 -2.50
C ILE A 60 -21.36 -1.48 -2.79
N LEU A 61 -21.09 -1.11 -4.04
CA LEU A 61 -19.76 -0.71 -4.52
C LEU A 61 -19.73 0.80 -4.68
N MET A 62 -18.72 1.44 -4.12
CA MET A 62 -18.43 2.85 -4.36
C MET A 62 -17.03 2.99 -4.95
N SER A 63 -16.89 3.78 -6.02
CA SER A 63 -15.60 4.06 -6.64
C SER A 63 -15.43 5.52 -7.08
N HIS A 64 -14.33 5.82 -7.75
CA HIS A 64 -14.13 7.08 -8.45
C HIS A 64 -13.50 6.79 -9.81
N LEU A 65 -13.66 7.72 -10.74
CA LEU A 65 -13.04 7.69 -12.06
C LEU A 65 -12.56 9.09 -12.42
N GLY A 66 -11.31 9.22 -12.84
CA GLY A 66 -10.72 10.50 -13.26
C GLY A 66 -10.73 11.59 -12.16
N ARG A 67 -10.70 12.84 -12.60
CA ARG A 67 -10.76 14.05 -11.76
C ARG A 67 -11.94 14.94 -12.16
N PRO A 68 -13.14 14.63 -11.64
CA PRO A 68 -14.32 15.46 -11.85
C PRO A 68 -14.36 16.72 -10.97
N ASP A 69 -13.40 16.89 -10.04
CA ASP A 69 -13.16 18.10 -9.26
C ASP A 69 -14.37 18.60 -8.44
N GLY A 70 -15.19 17.68 -7.92
CA GLY A 70 -16.35 18.01 -7.09
C GLY A 70 -17.56 18.49 -7.89
N ARG A 71 -17.61 18.21 -9.18
CA ARG A 71 -18.75 18.48 -10.07
C ARG A 71 -19.12 17.24 -10.89
N PRO A 72 -20.41 16.97 -11.14
CA PRO A 72 -20.82 15.94 -12.09
C PRO A 72 -20.20 16.16 -13.47
N LYS A 73 -19.47 15.16 -13.97
CA LYS A 73 -18.90 15.14 -15.33
C LYS A 73 -19.33 13.85 -16.03
N PRO A 74 -20.27 13.90 -17.00
CA PRO A 74 -20.76 12.71 -17.69
C PRO A 74 -19.67 11.85 -18.33
N ALA A 75 -18.59 12.47 -18.83
CA ALA A 75 -17.43 11.76 -19.38
C ALA A 75 -16.70 10.86 -18.36
N MET A 76 -16.93 11.07 -17.05
CA MET A 76 -16.32 10.31 -15.95
C MET A 76 -17.38 9.56 -15.14
N THR A 77 -18.48 9.15 -15.77
CA THR A 77 -19.48 8.25 -15.16
C THR A 77 -18.92 6.85 -14.95
N LEU A 78 -19.35 6.16 -13.89
CA LEU A 78 -19.04 4.76 -13.63
C LEU A 78 -20.00 3.78 -14.31
N LYS A 79 -21.01 4.26 -15.06
CA LYS A 79 -21.99 3.38 -15.71
C LYS A 79 -21.36 2.31 -16.63
N PRO A 80 -20.42 2.62 -17.54
CA PRO A 80 -19.75 1.61 -18.36
C PRO A 80 -18.96 0.59 -17.54
N VAL A 81 -18.42 1.00 -16.38
CA VAL A 81 -17.73 0.12 -15.45
C VAL A 81 -18.70 -0.88 -14.83
N GLY A 82 -19.91 -0.44 -14.47
CA GLY A 82 -20.97 -1.30 -13.94
C GLY A 82 -21.41 -2.37 -14.93
N GLU A 83 -21.61 -1.98 -16.19
CA GLU A 83 -21.93 -2.90 -17.29
C GLU A 83 -20.82 -3.94 -17.46
N LYS A 84 -19.55 -3.48 -17.53
CA LYS A 84 -18.40 -4.38 -17.69
C LYS A 84 -18.19 -5.29 -16.49
N LEU A 85 -18.41 -4.80 -15.28
CA LEU A 85 -18.37 -5.60 -14.06
C LEU A 85 -19.44 -6.70 -14.10
N GLY A 86 -20.66 -6.37 -14.55
CA GLY A 86 -21.74 -7.35 -14.67
C GLY A 86 -21.40 -8.50 -15.62
N GLU A 87 -20.81 -8.18 -16.77
CA GLU A 87 -20.29 -9.17 -17.72
C GLU A 87 -19.24 -10.09 -17.07
N LEU A 88 -18.22 -9.50 -16.43
CA LEU A 88 -17.10 -10.25 -15.84
C LEU A 88 -17.51 -11.05 -14.60
N LEU A 89 -18.49 -10.57 -13.84
CA LEU A 89 -19.03 -11.25 -12.67
C LEU A 89 -20.00 -12.37 -13.06
N GLY A 90 -20.57 -12.33 -14.27
CA GLY A 90 -21.64 -13.23 -14.72
C GLY A 90 -22.96 -12.97 -13.97
N LYS A 91 -23.18 -11.73 -13.50
CA LYS A 91 -24.34 -11.36 -12.70
C LYS A 91 -24.76 -9.90 -12.98
N PRO A 92 -26.06 -9.58 -13.01
CA PRO A 92 -26.51 -8.19 -13.12
C PRO A 92 -25.94 -7.30 -12.01
N VAL A 93 -25.49 -6.11 -12.40
CA VAL A 93 -25.06 -5.04 -11.50
C VAL A 93 -26.03 -3.88 -11.65
N THR A 94 -26.72 -3.52 -10.57
CA THR A 94 -27.61 -2.35 -10.57
C THR A 94 -26.77 -1.10 -10.45
N PHE A 95 -26.90 -0.18 -11.41
CA PHE A 95 -26.25 1.11 -11.36
C PHE A 95 -27.18 2.18 -10.79
N LEU A 96 -26.69 2.98 -9.82
CA LEU A 96 -27.42 4.14 -9.30
C LEU A 96 -26.77 5.43 -9.82
N PRO A 97 -27.57 6.43 -10.26
CA PRO A 97 -27.06 7.66 -10.89
C PRO A 97 -26.41 8.64 -9.92
N ASP A 98 -26.41 8.34 -8.62
CA ASP A 98 -25.76 9.09 -7.56
C ASP A 98 -25.18 8.11 -6.52
N CYS A 99 -24.40 8.60 -5.56
CA CYS A 99 -23.79 7.84 -4.48
C CYS A 99 -24.33 8.14 -3.09
N VAL A 100 -25.15 9.18 -2.95
CA VAL A 100 -25.77 9.60 -1.69
C VAL A 100 -27.19 10.11 -1.92
N GLY A 101 -27.91 10.42 -0.85
CA GLY A 101 -29.24 11.02 -0.92
C GLY A 101 -30.39 10.00 -0.80
N ALA A 102 -31.61 10.52 -0.69
CA ALA A 102 -32.78 9.73 -0.28
C ALA A 102 -33.09 8.56 -1.23
N GLU A 103 -32.94 8.74 -2.54
CA GLU A 103 -33.19 7.69 -3.53
C GLU A 103 -32.15 6.57 -3.44
N VAL A 104 -30.86 6.91 -3.29
CA VAL A 104 -29.77 5.95 -3.12
C VAL A 104 -29.91 5.20 -1.80
N GLU A 105 -30.20 5.92 -0.71
CA GLU A 105 -30.46 5.34 0.61
C GLU A 105 -31.63 4.36 0.56
N ALA A 106 -32.75 4.72 -0.09
CA ALA A 106 -33.90 3.85 -0.25
C ALA A 106 -33.59 2.59 -1.08
N ALA A 107 -32.85 2.74 -2.19
CA ALA A 107 -32.44 1.62 -3.03
C ALA A 107 -31.50 0.64 -2.29
N CYS A 108 -30.67 1.15 -1.36
CA CYS A 108 -29.73 0.34 -0.58
C CYS A 108 -30.29 -0.15 0.76
N ALA A 109 -31.48 0.30 1.19
CA ALA A 109 -32.04 -0.07 2.50
C ALA A 109 -32.42 -1.55 2.58
N ASN A 110 -33.05 -2.08 1.54
CA ASN A 110 -33.54 -3.46 1.51
C ASN A 110 -33.46 -4.11 0.11
N PRO A 111 -32.27 -4.21 -0.49
CA PRO A 111 -32.11 -4.85 -1.80
C PRO A 111 -32.40 -6.35 -1.75
N ALA A 112 -32.73 -6.92 -2.91
CA ALA A 112 -32.91 -8.36 -3.07
C ALA A 112 -31.64 -9.13 -2.70
N VAL A 113 -31.79 -10.35 -2.17
CA VAL A 113 -30.66 -11.14 -1.69
C VAL A 113 -29.67 -11.42 -2.83
N GLY A 114 -28.39 -11.19 -2.54
CA GLY A 114 -27.28 -11.29 -3.47
C GLY A 114 -27.12 -10.10 -4.42
N SER A 115 -27.89 -9.02 -4.28
CA SER A 115 -27.76 -7.86 -5.18
C SER A 115 -26.33 -7.31 -5.19
N VAL A 116 -25.88 -6.86 -6.36
CA VAL A 116 -24.66 -6.09 -6.52
C VAL A 116 -25.05 -4.73 -7.08
N ILE A 117 -24.73 -3.68 -6.34
CA ILE A 117 -25.10 -2.31 -6.67
C ILE A 117 -23.81 -1.51 -6.87
N LEU A 118 -23.69 -0.76 -7.96
CA LEU A 118 -22.62 0.20 -8.19
C LEU A 118 -23.19 1.62 -8.10
N LEU A 119 -22.61 2.41 -7.20
CA LEU A 119 -22.91 3.84 -7.07
C LEU A 119 -22.16 4.64 -8.14
N GLU A 120 -22.68 5.83 -8.44
CA GLU A 120 -21.97 6.79 -9.29
C GLU A 120 -20.68 7.31 -8.63
N ASN A 121 -19.85 7.98 -9.43
CA ASN A 121 -18.54 8.48 -9.09
C ASN A 121 -18.54 9.41 -7.87
N LEU A 122 -17.91 8.96 -6.77
CA LEU A 122 -17.88 9.74 -5.53
C LEU A 122 -17.27 11.14 -5.67
N ARG A 123 -16.34 11.34 -6.61
CA ARG A 123 -15.68 12.64 -6.81
C ARG A 123 -16.57 13.66 -7.52
N TRP A 124 -17.77 13.30 -7.95
CA TRP A 124 -18.78 14.27 -8.36
C TRP A 124 -19.24 15.16 -7.20
N HIS A 125 -19.05 14.67 -5.96
CA HIS A 125 -19.32 15.40 -4.72
C HIS A 125 -18.01 15.95 -4.16
N VAL A 126 -17.98 17.25 -3.88
CA VAL A 126 -16.79 17.94 -3.34
C VAL A 126 -16.40 17.40 -1.96
N GLU A 127 -17.37 16.87 -1.22
CA GLU A 127 -17.27 16.28 0.10
C GLU A 127 -16.40 15.01 0.14
N GLU A 128 -16.18 14.35 -1.01
CA GLU A 128 -15.27 13.20 -1.10
C GLU A 128 -13.80 13.62 -0.89
N GLU A 129 -13.35 14.65 -1.61
CA GLU A 129 -11.95 15.13 -1.55
C GLU A 129 -11.79 16.34 -0.60
N GLY A 130 -12.90 16.95 -0.18
CA GLY A 130 -12.98 18.16 0.65
C GLY A 130 -12.69 19.46 -0.11
N LYS A 131 -12.34 19.37 -1.40
CA LYS A 131 -11.98 20.51 -2.26
C LYS A 131 -12.34 20.20 -3.72
N GLY A 132 -12.65 21.25 -4.46
CA GLY A 132 -13.02 21.17 -5.87
C GLY A 132 -12.51 22.37 -6.66
N ILE A 133 -12.69 22.32 -7.97
CA ILE A 133 -12.26 23.35 -8.91
C ILE A 133 -13.38 23.59 -9.92
N ASP A 134 -13.84 24.84 -10.01
CA ASP A 134 -14.66 25.30 -11.12
C ASP A 134 -13.72 25.77 -12.23
N HIS A 135 -13.73 25.04 -13.35
CA HIS A 135 -12.91 25.33 -14.52
C HIS A 135 -13.60 26.40 -15.37
N GLU A 136 -12.85 27.43 -15.77
CA GLU A 136 -13.33 28.42 -16.74
C GLU A 136 -13.44 27.81 -18.15
N GLU A 137 -14.24 28.43 -19.02
CA GLU A 137 -14.38 28.03 -20.41
C GLU A 137 -13.02 28.13 -21.15
N GLY A 138 -12.63 27.08 -21.88
CA GLY A 138 -11.31 26.97 -22.51
C GLY A 138 -10.21 26.32 -21.66
N CYS A 139 -10.45 26.11 -20.36
CA CYS A 139 -9.50 25.47 -19.47
C CYS A 139 -9.16 24.04 -19.93
N PRO A 140 -7.88 23.62 -19.92
CA PRO A 140 -7.47 22.28 -20.31
C PRO A 140 -7.82 21.19 -19.26
N GLY A 141 -8.70 21.51 -18.30
CA GLY A 141 -9.27 20.59 -17.30
C GLY A 141 -8.19 19.96 -16.42
N GLU A 142 -8.09 18.62 -16.41
CA GLU A 142 -7.13 17.87 -15.60
C GLU A 142 -5.66 18.30 -15.81
N LYS A 143 -5.34 18.92 -16.94
CA LYS A 143 -3.98 19.44 -17.24
C LYS A 143 -3.70 20.82 -16.63
N CYS A 144 -4.73 21.52 -16.14
CA CYS A 144 -4.61 22.83 -15.51
C CYS A 144 -3.72 22.81 -14.25
N GLU A 145 -3.72 21.71 -13.49
CA GLU A 145 -2.89 21.60 -12.28
C GLU A 145 -1.39 21.39 -12.57
N LYS A 146 -1.04 20.82 -13.73
CA LYS A 146 0.34 20.45 -14.08
C LYS A 146 1.03 21.46 -15.01
N LYS A 147 0.25 22.23 -15.76
CA LYS A 147 0.70 23.37 -16.55
C LYS A 147 -0.15 24.55 -16.11
N ALA A 148 0.27 25.26 -15.06
CA ALA A 148 -0.29 26.58 -14.79
C ALA A 148 -0.17 27.40 -16.08
N PRO A 149 -1.27 27.86 -16.71
CA PRO A 149 -1.15 28.64 -17.93
C PRO A 149 -0.39 29.91 -17.60
N SER A 150 0.76 30.06 -18.23
CA SER A 150 1.42 31.33 -18.39
C SER A 150 0.45 32.21 -19.17
N LYS A 151 -0.20 33.14 -18.47
CA LYS A 151 -1.13 34.18 -18.97
C LYS A 151 -2.57 33.69 -19.27
N GLY A 152 -3.50 33.94 -18.33
CA GLY A 152 -4.84 34.42 -18.72
C GLY A 152 -6.08 33.76 -18.13
N GLU A 153 -6.07 32.51 -17.68
CA GLU A 153 -7.29 31.78 -17.28
C GLU A 153 -7.24 31.40 -15.78
N LYS A 154 -8.26 31.78 -14.99
CA LYS A 154 -8.30 31.63 -13.53
C LYS A 154 -9.38 30.63 -13.09
N CYS A 155 -9.05 29.35 -13.06
CA CYS A 155 -9.92 28.35 -12.40
C CYS A 155 -10.13 28.69 -10.92
N ILE A 156 -11.37 28.56 -10.42
CA ILE A 156 -11.76 28.93 -9.06
C ILE A 156 -11.74 27.69 -8.17
N LYS A 157 -10.93 27.71 -7.11
CA LYS A 157 -10.89 26.62 -6.12
C LYS A 157 -11.96 26.84 -5.06
N PHE A 158 -12.69 25.79 -4.69
CA PHE A 158 -13.66 25.82 -3.60
C PHE A 158 -13.44 24.65 -2.63
N LYS A 159 -14.02 24.73 -1.43
CA LYS A 159 -13.90 23.72 -0.37
C LYS A 159 -15.27 23.34 0.15
N ALA A 160 -15.44 22.06 0.47
CA ALA A 160 -16.63 21.57 1.16
C ALA A 160 -16.66 22.12 2.60
N LYS A 161 -17.84 22.46 3.12
CA LYS A 161 -17.95 22.81 4.54
C LYS A 161 -17.87 21.55 5.41
N PRO A 162 -17.31 21.63 6.63
CA PRO A 162 -17.22 20.46 7.53
C PRO A 162 -18.57 19.77 7.82
N ALA A 163 -19.66 20.55 7.90
CA ALA A 163 -21.01 20.01 8.08
C ALA A 163 -21.50 19.21 6.86
N GLU A 164 -21.20 19.68 5.65
CA GLU A 164 -21.53 19.01 4.38
C GLU A 164 -20.75 17.69 4.26
N VAL A 165 -19.46 17.69 4.59
CA VAL A 165 -18.63 16.48 4.65
C VAL A 165 -19.17 15.47 5.66
N THR A 166 -19.60 15.93 6.83
CA THR A 166 -20.22 15.06 7.86
C THR A 166 -21.53 14.44 7.35
N ALA A 167 -22.40 15.24 6.73
CA ALA A 167 -23.65 14.76 6.16
C ALA A 167 -23.43 13.75 5.02
N PHE A 168 -22.46 14.01 4.14
CA PHE A 168 -22.07 13.10 3.06
C PHE A 168 -21.60 11.74 3.60
N ARG A 169 -20.72 11.75 4.61
CA ARG A 169 -20.25 10.52 5.28
C ARG A 169 -21.39 9.77 5.97
N ALA A 170 -22.30 10.49 6.62
CA ALA A 170 -23.47 9.89 7.26
C ALA A 170 -24.41 9.21 6.23
N SER A 171 -24.59 9.82 5.05
CA SER A 171 -25.37 9.22 3.96
C SER A 171 -24.71 7.94 3.44
N LEU A 172 -23.40 7.97 3.16
CA LEU A 172 -22.65 6.76 2.76
C LEU A 172 -22.74 5.64 3.81
N ALA A 173 -22.66 5.99 5.10
CA ALA A 173 -22.71 5.01 6.18
C ALA A 173 -24.07 4.28 6.28
N LYS A 174 -25.18 4.88 5.81
CA LYS A 174 -26.49 4.19 5.80
C LYS A 174 -26.58 3.07 4.74
N LEU A 175 -25.68 3.06 3.76
CA LEU A 175 -25.75 2.16 2.61
C LEU A 175 -25.30 0.74 2.93
N GLY A 176 -24.59 0.53 4.04
CA GLY A 176 -24.08 -0.77 4.45
C GLY A 176 -24.07 -0.96 5.97
N ASP A 177 -23.85 -2.19 6.38
CA ASP A 177 -23.72 -2.58 7.79
C ASP A 177 -22.25 -2.92 8.13
N VAL A 178 -21.43 -3.21 7.11
CA VAL A 178 -19.98 -3.43 7.20
C VAL A 178 -19.29 -2.72 6.05
N TYR A 179 -18.17 -2.06 6.34
CA TYR A 179 -17.32 -1.40 5.35
C TYR A 179 -16.11 -2.27 5.00
N VAL A 180 -15.80 -2.37 3.72
CA VAL A 180 -14.61 -3.06 3.21
C VAL A 180 -13.83 -2.09 2.31
N ASN A 181 -12.60 -1.76 2.70
CA ASN A 181 -11.68 -1.01 1.86
C ASN A 181 -10.86 -1.98 0.99
N ASP A 182 -11.09 -1.96 -0.33
CA ASP A 182 -10.34 -2.73 -1.31
C ASP A 182 -9.60 -1.83 -2.33
N ALA A 183 -9.41 -0.54 -2.00
CA ALA A 183 -8.84 0.47 -2.88
C ALA A 183 -7.50 1.03 -2.35
N PHE A 184 -6.46 0.18 -2.32
CA PHE A 184 -5.15 0.55 -1.75
C PHE A 184 -4.54 1.82 -2.38
N GLY A 185 -4.69 2.00 -3.70
CA GLY A 185 -4.18 3.17 -4.42
C GLY A 185 -4.73 4.52 -3.93
N THR A 186 -5.84 4.54 -3.20
CA THR A 186 -6.42 5.76 -2.61
C THR A 186 -6.19 5.87 -1.10
N ALA A 187 -5.61 4.84 -0.46
CA ALA A 187 -5.51 4.75 1.00
C ALA A 187 -4.58 5.81 1.64
N HIS A 188 -3.70 6.44 0.86
CA HIS A 188 -2.89 7.58 1.30
C HIS A 188 -3.69 8.87 1.48
N ARG A 189 -4.97 8.90 1.04
CA ARG A 189 -5.80 10.09 1.09
C ARG A 189 -6.84 10.00 2.20
N ALA A 190 -7.01 11.10 2.93
CA ALA A 190 -8.04 11.23 3.96
C ALA A 190 -9.43 11.58 3.39
N HIS A 191 -9.79 10.98 2.25
CA HIS A 191 -11.09 11.20 1.59
C HIS A 191 -12.24 10.59 2.40
N SER A 192 -13.45 11.11 2.19
CA SER A 192 -14.63 10.66 2.94
C SER A 192 -14.88 9.16 2.83
N SER A 193 -14.76 8.58 1.64
CA SER A 193 -14.88 7.13 1.46
C SER A 193 -13.77 6.30 2.11
N MET A 194 -12.60 6.88 2.37
CA MET A 194 -11.46 6.18 2.97
C MET A 194 -11.53 6.14 4.48
N VAL A 195 -11.97 7.23 5.11
CA VAL A 195 -11.91 7.40 6.58
C VAL A 195 -13.25 7.58 7.25
N GLY A 196 -14.31 7.87 6.48
CA GLY A 196 -15.60 8.30 7.01
C GLY A 196 -16.42 7.21 7.68
N MET A 197 -16.13 5.94 7.43
CA MET A 197 -16.85 4.80 8.03
C MET A 197 -16.31 4.41 9.41
N LYS A 198 -15.08 4.85 9.75
CA LYS A 198 -14.42 4.50 11.00
C LYS A 198 -15.25 4.97 12.19
N GLY A 199 -15.57 4.04 13.10
CA GLY A 199 -16.37 4.31 14.29
C GLY A 199 -17.88 4.36 14.06
N LEU A 200 -18.34 4.22 12.80
CA LEU A 200 -19.77 4.10 12.46
C LEU A 200 -20.18 2.66 12.17
N MET A 201 -19.24 1.83 11.71
CA MET A 201 -19.45 0.41 11.41
C MET A 201 -18.11 -0.35 11.44
N PRO A 202 -18.12 -1.70 11.47
CA PRO A 202 -16.91 -2.49 11.30
C PRO A 202 -16.22 -2.16 9.97
N CYS A 203 -14.91 -1.93 10.02
CA CYS A 203 -14.11 -1.50 8.89
C CYS A 203 -13.02 -2.53 8.60
N LEU A 204 -13.14 -3.21 7.45
CA LEU A 204 -12.29 -4.33 7.05
C LEU A 204 -11.44 -3.99 5.84
N SER A 205 -10.33 -4.71 5.65
CA SER A 205 -9.62 -4.76 4.39
C SER A 205 -10.24 -5.78 3.44
N GLY A 206 -10.38 -5.42 2.17
CA GLY A 206 -10.63 -6.36 1.09
C GLY A 206 -9.40 -7.20 0.76
N LEU A 207 -9.51 -8.12 -0.20
CA LEU A 207 -8.44 -9.04 -0.54
C LEU A 207 -7.26 -8.36 -1.24
N LEU A 208 -7.47 -7.32 -2.04
CA LEU A 208 -6.40 -6.56 -2.67
C LEU A 208 -5.60 -5.80 -1.61
N VAL A 209 -6.29 -5.04 -0.76
CA VAL A 209 -5.64 -4.29 0.33
C VAL A 209 -4.91 -5.26 1.28
N LYS A 210 -5.50 -6.41 1.62
CA LYS A 210 -4.81 -7.43 2.43
C LYS A 210 -3.51 -7.92 1.77
N LYS A 211 -3.53 -8.19 0.46
CA LYS A 211 -2.32 -8.61 -0.27
C LYS A 211 -1.23 -7.54 -0.24
N GLU A 212 -1.60 -6.28 -0.46
CA GLU A 212 -0.69 -5.12 -0.37
C GLU A 212 -0.05 -5.04 1.02
N LEU A 213 -0.86 -5.05 2.09
CA LEU A 213 -0.36 -4.99 3.47
C LEU A 213 0.54 -6.18 3.82
N ASN A 214 0.19 -7.40 3.37
CA ASN A 214 0.99 -8.59 3.57
C ASN A 214 2.35 -8.50 2.86
N ALA A 215 2.39 -8.00 1.62
CA ALA A 215 3.62 -7.81 0.88
C ALA A 215 4.51 -6.76 1.55
N PHE A 216 3.99 -5.56 1.83
CA PHE A 216 4.77 -4.50 2.47
C PHE A 216 5.21 -4.85 3.90
N SER A 217 4.46 -5.68 4.63
CA SER A 217 4.91 -6.16 5.94
C SER A 217 6.18 -7.01 5.86
N GLN A 218 6.43 -7.71 4.75
CA GLN A 218 7.69 -8.47 4.55
C GLN A 218 8.91 -7.58 4.27
N VAL A 219 8.71 -6.26 4.18
CA VAL A 219 9.77 -5.26 3.99
C VAL A 219 9.88 -4.35 5.21
N LEU A 220 8.74 -3.90 5.73
CA LEU A 220 8.67 -2.85 6.75
C LEU A 220 8.57 -3.37 8.20
N ASP A 221 8.23 -4.65 8.39
CA ASP A 221 8.14 -5.29 9.71
C ASP A 221 9.44 -6.07 9.97
N PRO A 222 10.28 -5.64 10.93
CA PRO A 222 11.53 -6.32 11.25
C PRO A 222 11.38 -7.79 11.63
N SER A 223 10.21 -8.19 12.16
CA SER A 223 9.93 -9.59 12.54
C SER A 223 9.62 -10.49 11.34
N LYS A 224 9.27 -9.92 10.19
CA LYS A 224 8.88 -10.64 8.97
C LYS A 224 9.91 -10.54 7.84
N VAL A 225 10.80 -9.56 7.92
CA VAL A 225 11.88 -9.36 6.93
C VAL A 225 12.84 -10.55 6.94
N GLN A 226 13.12 -11.09 5.76
CA GLN A 226 14.20 -12.05 5.57
C GLN A 226 15.44 -11.30 5.05
N ARG A 227 16.55 -11.38 5.79
CA ARG A 227 17.80 -10.67 5.45
C ARG A 227 18.78 -11.56 4.66
N PRO A 228 19.57 -10.99 3.72
CA PRO A 228 19.69 -9.56 3.44
C PRO A 228 18.48 -8.96 2.71
N LEU A 229 18.05 -7.77 3.14
CA LEU A 229 17.09 -6.90 2.48
C LEU A 229 17.82 -5.92 1.57
N THR A 230 17.55 -6.00 0.27
CA THR A 230 18.01 -4.99 -0.71
C THR A 230 16.83 -4.17 -1.19
N ALA A 231 16.91 -2.86 -0.99
CA ALA A 231 15.99 -1.92 -1.59
C ALA A 231 16.58 -1.32 -2.86
N ILE A 232 15.80 -1.27 -3.92
CA ILE A 232 16.20 -0.72 -5.22
C ILE A 232 15.35 0.51 -5.48
N VAL A 233 15.98 1.68 -5.55
CA VAL A 233 15.33 2.95 -5.79
C VAL A 233 15.90 3.57 -7.06
N GLY A 234 15.02 3.75 -8.05
CA GLY A 234 15.36 4.41 -9.32
C GLY A 234 14.50 5.64 -9.59
N GLY A 235 14.71 6.28 -10.72
CA GLY A 235 13.95 7.46 -11.16
C GLY A 235 14.82 8.68 -11.39
N ALA A 236 14.19 9.84 -11.62
CA ALA A 236 14.89 11.03 -12.14
C ALA A 236 15.53 11.92 -11.06
N LYS A 237 14.91 12.08 -9.89
CA LYS A 237 15.28 13.09 -8.88
C LYS A 237 15.38 12.49 -7.49
N ILE A 238 16.36 12.96 -6.70
CA ILE A 238 16.53 12.58 -5.30
C ILE A 238 15.50 13.34 -4.44
N SER A 239 15.25 14.62 -4.74
CA SER A 239 14.35 15.53 -4.02
C SER A 239 12.96 14.95 -3.82
N ASP A 240 12.48 14.18 -4.80
CA ASP A 240 11.14 13.61 -4.81
C ASP A 240 11.06 12.31 -3.99
N LYS A 241 12.22 11.75 -3.58
CA LYS A 241 12.35 10.44 -2.94
C LYS A 241 13.18 10.47 -1.66
N ILE A 242 13.46 11.64 -1.09
CA ILE A 242 14.31 11.79 0.10
C ILE A 242 13.80 10.90 1.23
N LEU A 243 12.53 11.03 1.59
CA LEU A 243 11.92 10.28 2.69
C LEU A 243 11.94 8.77 2.44
N VAL A 244 11.76 8.35 1.17
CA VAL A 244 11.85 6.94 0.77
C VAL A 244 13.27 6.42 1.01
N ILE A 245 14.28 7.13 0.50
CA ILE A 245 15.69 6.72 0.65
C ILE A 245 16.07 6.70 2.13
N GLU A 246 15.72 7.74 2.89
CA GLU A 246 16.02 7.84 4.31
C GLU A 246 15.40 6.69 5.11
N ASN A 247 14.13 6.36 4.85
CA ASN A 247 13.45 5.27 5.53
C ASN A 247 13.99 3.90 5.08
N LEU A 248 14.33 3.73 3.80
CA LEU A 248 14.92 2.48 3.31
C LEU A 248 16.34 2.26 3.85
N ILE A 249 17.14 3.31 4.03
CA ILE A 249 18.44 3.24 4.72
C ILE A 249 18.28 2.76 6.16
N ASP A 250 17.22 3.19 6.86
CA ASP A 250 16.97 2.78 8.23
C ASP A 250 16.58 1.29 8.35
N GLN A 251 16.08 0.68 7.27
CA GLN A 251 15.49 -0.66 7.30
C GLN A 251 16.31 -1.72 6.56
N SER A 252 17.02 -1.35 5.50
CA SER A 252 17.65 -2.26 4.54
C SER A 252 19.12 -2.52 4.86
N ASP A 253 19.61 -3.70 4.50
CA ASP A 253 21.05 -4.00 4.54
C ASP A 253 21.77 -3.29 3.38
N ARG A 254 21.05 -3.10 2.26
CA ARG A 254 21.56 -2.45 1.05
C ARG A 254 20.51 -1.57 0.40
N VAL A 255 20.93 -0.44 -0.15
CA VAL A 255 20.10 0.40 -1.02
C VAL A 255 20.84 0.63 -2.34
N MET A 256 20.25 0.14 -3.44
CA MET A 256 20.70 0.39 -4.80
C MET A 256 20.03 1.66 -5.34
N CYS A 257 20.80 2.71 -5.54
CA CYS A 257 20.36 3.96 -6.14
C CYS A 257 20.69 3.94 -7.65
N ILE A 258 19.67 3.76 -8.48
CA ILE A 258 19.81 3.54 -9.94
C ILE A 258 19.09 4.62 -10.75
N GLY A 259 19.22 4.60 -12.09
CA GLY A 259 18.55 5.57 -12.97
C GLY A 259 19.09 7.00 -12.85
N GLY A 260 18.27 7.98 -13.26
CA GLY A 260 18.66 9.40 -13.33
C GLY A 260 19.18 10.01 -12.03
N MET A 261 18.66 9.57 -10.90
CA MET A 261 19.08 10.08 -9.60
C MET A 261 20.52 9.66 -9.23
N ALA A 262 21.02 8.55 -9.78
CA ALA A 262 22.37 8.07 -9.53
C ALA A 262 23.43 9.09 -9.98
N TYR A 263 23.19 9.85 -11.06
CA TYR A 263 24.12 10.88 -11.55
C TYR A 263 24.38 11.96 -10.51
N THR A 264 23.38 12.33 -9.72
CA THR A 264 23.54 13.33 -8.66
C THR A 264 24.41 12.79 -7.52
N PHE A 265 24.25 11.52 -7.14
CA PHE A 265 25.16 10.86 -6.19
C PHE A 265 26.59 10.77 -6.75
N MET A 266 26.76 10.30 -7.98
CA MET A 266 28.08 10.13 -8.61
C MET A 266 28.84 11.47 -8.73
N LYS A 267 28.13 12.54 -9.08
CA LYS A 267 28.74 13.88 -9.15
C LYS A 267 29.16 14.42 -7.78
N VAL A 268 28.29 14.32 -6.78
CA VAL A 268 28.51 14.96 -5.47
C VAL A 268 29.44 14.14 -4.59
N ALA A 269 29.26 12.83 -4.52
CA ALA A 269 30.04 11.96 -3.63
C ALA A 269 31.36 11.49 -4.23
N TYR A 270 31.44 11.38 -5.58
CA TYR A 270 32.61 10.80 -6.26
C TYR A 270 33.26 11.73 -7.28
N GLY A 271 32.74 12.94 -7.49
CA GLY A 271 33.31 13.92 -8.41
C GLY A 271 33.23 13.54 -9.89
N MET A 272 32.34 12.61 -10.26
CA MET A 272 32.21 12.11 -11.64
C MET A 272 31.67 13.21 -12.57
N SER A 273 32.26 13.33 -13.77
CA SER A 273 31.64 14.12 -14.85
C SER A 273 30.35 13.45 -15.31
N ILE A 274 29.27 14.22 -15.46
CA ILE A 274 27.95 13.69 -15.85
C ILE A 274 27.45 14.23 -17.19
N GLY A 275 28.24 15.03 -17.91
CA GLY A 275 27.81 15.68 -19.15
C GLY A 275 26.51 16.47 -18.96
N LYS A 276 25.50 16.17 -19.80
CA LYS A 276 24.14 16.73 -19.75
C LYS A 276 23.14 15.91 -18.93
N SER A 277 23.59 14.85 -18.26
CA SER A 277 22.70 13.96 -17.50
C SER A 277 21.94 14.71 -16.40
N LEU A 278 20.82 14.12 -15.97
CA LEU A 278 19.95 14.69 -14.94
C LEU A 278 20.73 15.03 -13.66
N PHE A 279 20.67 16.30 -13.26
CA PHE A 279 21.26 16.79 -12.04
C PHE A 279 20.23 17.50 -11.18
N ASP A 280 19.92 16.90 -10.03
CA ASP A 280 18.99 17.45 -9.07
C ASP A 280 19.74 18.34 -8.08
N LYS A 281 19.69 19.66 -8.31
CA LYS A 281 20.36 20.65 -7.47
C LYS A 281 19.90 20.60 -6.01
N ASN A 282 18.60 20.41 -5.78
CA ASN A 282 18.05 20.34 -4.43
C ASN A 282 18.45 19.02 -3.76
N GLY A 283 18.44 17.93 -4.52
CA GLY A 283 18.93 16.62 -4.07
C GLY A 283 20.42 16.59 -3.75
N ALA A 284 21.23 17.35 -4.49
CA ALA A 284 22.69 17.39 -4.32
C ALA A 284 23.11 17.83 -2.91
N GLU A 285 22.39 18.77 -2.30
CA GLU A 285 22.65 19.24 -0.93
C GLU A 285 22.43 18.15 0.13
N LEU A 286 21.67 17.11 -0.21
CA LEU A 286 21.29 16.03 0.70
C LEU A 286 22.19 14.80 0.57
N VAL A 287 22.91 14.66 -0.55
CA VAL A 287 23.77 13.50 -0.81
C VAL A 287 24.76 13.24 0.35
N PRO A 288 25.52 14.22 0.87
CA PRO A 288 26.45 13.97 1.97
C PRO A 288 25.75 13.40 3.21
N LYS A 289 24.58 13.96 3.57
CA LYS A 289 23.78 13.50 4.72
C LYS A 289 23.28 12.06 4.53
N LEU A 290 22.84 11.70 3.32
CA LEU A 290 22.39 10.34 3.02
C LEU A 290 23.54 9.33 3.08
N MET A 291 24.72 9.69 2.56
CA MET A 291 25.92 8.85 2.62
C MET A 291 26.37 8.62 4.08
N GLU A 292 26.38 9.68 4.89
CA GLU A 292 26.70 9.59 6.32
C GLU A 292 25.68 8.73 7.09
N LYS A 293 24.38 8.93 6.83
CA LYS A 293 23.32 8.14 7.45
C LYS A 293 23.45 6.66 7.11
N ALA A 294 23.70 6.33 5.84
CA ALA A 294 23.89 4.95 5.42
C ALA A 294 25.08 4.29 6.12
N LYS A 295 26.22 4.99 6.21
CA LYS A 295 27.38 4.53 6.98
C LYS A 295 27.05 4.32 8.46
N ALA A 296 26.35 5.26 9.09
CA ALA A 296 25.96 5.16 10.49
C ALA A 296 24.98 4.00 10.77
N LYS A 297 24.15 3.63 9.79
CA LYS A 297 23.21 2.52 9.86
C LYS A 297 23.78 1.18 9.40
N GLY A 298 25.02 1.15 8.89
CA GLY A 298 25.61 -0.05 8.30
C GLY A 298 24.91 -0.50 7.01
N CYS A 299 24.20 0.41 6.35
CA CYS A 299 23.54 0.15 5.07
C CYS A 299 24.52 0.40 3.91
N GLU A 300 24.70 -0.59 3.04
CA GLU A 300 25.53 -0.47 1.83
C GLU A 300 24.78 0.32 0.75
N LEU A 301 25.30 1.48 0.34
CA LEU A 301 24.80 2.19 -0.84
C LEU A 301 25.50 1.69 -2.11
N ILE A 302 24.71 1.32 -3.11
CA ILE A 302 25.19 0.75 -4.38
C ILE A 302 24.74 1.65 -5.52
N PHE A 303 25.67 1.98 -6.41
CA PHE A 303 25.46 2.83 -7.59
C PHE A 303 25.89 2.08 -8.86
N PRO A 304 25.42 2.48 -10.06
CA PRO A 304 26.01 2.01 -11.30
C PRO A 304 27.51 2.38 -11.38
N CYS A 305 28.30 1.56 -12.06
CA CYS A 305 29.74 1.77 -12.29
C CYS A 305 30.09 1.98 -13.78
N ASP A 306 29.10 1.85 -14.67
CA ASP A 306 29.18 2.17 -16.09
C ASP A 306 27.79 2.55 -16.63
N TRP A 307 27.76 3.28 -17.75
CA TRP A 307 26.54 3.82 -18.34
C TRP A 307 26.55 3.69 -19.85
N LYS A 308 25.35 3.54 -20.40
CA LYS A 308 25.08 3.73 -21.82
C LYS A 308 24.55 5.14 -22.02
N CYS A 309 25.24 5.91 -22.86
CA CYS A 309 24.97 7.32 -23.07
C CYS A 309 24.47 7.59 -24.49
N GLY A 310 23.64 8.62 -24.63
CA GLY A 310 23.19 9.22 -25.89
C GLY A 310 23.42 10.73 -25.90
N GLN A 311 23.27 11.39 -27.04
CA GLN A 311 23.38 12.85 -27.16
C GLN A 311 22.03 13.55 -27.15
N GLU A 312 20.97 12.83 -27.53
CA GLU A 312 19.60 13.33 -27.60
C GLU A 312 18.66 12.37 -26.85
N PHE A 313 17.57 12.89 -26.29
CA PHE A 313 16.57 12.05 -25.62
C PHE A 313 15.65 11.34 -26.64
N LYS A 314 16.20 10.36 -27.37
CA LYS A 314 15.49 9.53 -28.37
C LYS A 314 15.98 8.09 -28.36
N ASN A 315 15.17 7.16 -28.87
CA ASN A 315 15.53 5.75 -28.91
C ASN A 315 16.70 5.45 -29.86
N ASP A 316 16.60 5.89 -31.11
CA ASP A 316 17.56 5.56 -32.16
C ASP A 316 18.59 6.68 -32.33
N GLN A 317 19.82 6.40 -31.91
CA GLN A 317 20.94 7.32 -31.94
C GLN A 317 22.27 6.58 -31.79
N GLU A 318 23.37 7.29 -32.03
CA GLU A 318 24.70 6.82 -31.64
C GLU A 318 24.78 6.73 -30.11
N THR A 319 25.44 5.68 -29.61
CA THR A 319 25.59 5.45 -28.17
C THR A 319 27.03 5.14 -27.82
N VAL A 320 27.48 5.62 -26.66
CA VAL A 320 28.78 5.28 -26.09
C VAL A 320 28.60 4.59 -24.74
N LEU A 321 29.52 3.69 -24.40
CA LEU A 321 29.63 3.11 -23.07
C LEU A 321 30.78 3.79 -22.34
N VAL A 322 30.53 4.23 -21.10
CA VAL A 322 31.52 4.90 -20.26
C VAL A 322 31.46 4.38 -18.84
N THR A 323 32.62 4.32 -18.18
CA THR A 323 32.76 3.94 -16.78
C THR A 323 32.73 5.14 -15.85
N ASP A 324 32.60 4.88 -14.55
CA ASP A 324 32.70 5.90 -13.49
C ASP A 324 34.03 6.66 -13.49
N LYS A 325 35.12 5.99 -13.88
CA LYS A 325 36.45 6.60 -14.00
C LYS A 325 36.61 7.49 -15.22
N GLU A 326 35.95 7.15 -16.32
CA GLU A 326 35.97 7.95 -17.56
C GLU A 326 35.04 9.16 -17.44
N GLY A 327 33.92 8.98 -16.74
CA GLY A 327 32.85 9.97 -16.67
C GLY A 327 32.06 10.08 -17.98
N ILE A 328 30.94 10.80 -17.91
CA ILE A 328 30.10 11.06 -19.08
C ILE A 328 30.65 12.29 -19.82
N PRO A 329 30.94 12.19 -21.13
CA PRO A 329 31.50 13.30 -21.91
C PRO A 329 30.54 14.48 -22.04
N ASP A 330 31.11 15.67 -22.26
CA ASP A 330 30.31 16.86 -22.57
C ASP A 330 29.46 16.64 -23.81
N GLY A 331 28.21 17.10 -23.76
CA GLY A 331 27.27 16.90 -24.86
C GLY A 331 26.44 15.62 -24.75
N TRP A 332 26.87 14.64 -23.97
CA TRP A 332 26.21 13.35 -23.77
C TRP A 332 25.45 13.28 -22.45
N GLU A 333 24.42 12.43 -22.37
CA GLU A 333 23.69 12.09 -21.15
C GLU A 333 23.60 10.57 -20.98
N GLY A 334 23.68 10.09 -19.74
CA GLY A 334 23.45 8.69 -19.42
C GLY A 334 21.96 8.37 -19.47
N MET A 335 21.58 7.34 -20.22
CA MET A 335 20.18 6.96 -20.44
C MET A 335 19.85 5.56 -19.90
N ASP A 336 20.86 4.70 -19.69
CA ASP A 336 20.72 3.39 -19.05
C ASP A 336 22.02 3.02 -18.33
N CYS A 337 21.98 2.04 -17.43
CA CYS A 337 23.21 1.50 -16.86
C CYS A 337 23.93 0.60 -17.88
N GLY A 338 25.25 0.49 -17.76
CA GLY A 338 26.09 -0.34 -18.62
C GLY A 338 26.14 -1.81 -18.16
N PRO A 339 26.78 -2.69 -18.95
CA PRO A 339 26.83 -4.13 -18.68
C PRO A 339 27.53 -4.48 -17.35
N LYS A 340 28.53 -3.71 -16.90
CA LYS A 340 29.20 -3.98 -15.61
C LYS A 340 28.25 -3.69 -14.44
N SER A 341 27.47 -2.62 -14.54
CA SER A 341 26.43 -2.27 -13.57
C SER A 341 25.33 -3.32 -13.54
N MET A 342 24.88 -3.82 -14.69
CA MET A 342 23.91 -4.92 -14.75
C MET A 342 24.41 -6.17 -14.02
N ALA A 343 25.69 -6.54 -14.22
CA ALA A 343 26.29 -7.67 -13.53
C ALA A 343 26.38 -7.46 -12.01
N LEU A 344 26.81 -6.27 -11.57
CA LEU A 344 26.84 -5.87 -10.16
C LEU A 344 25.46 -5.92 -9.51
N PHE A 345 24.46 -5.34 -10.17
CA PHE A 345 23.08 -5.32 -9.68
C PHE A 345 22.52 -6.72 -9.54
N ARG A 346 22.78 -7.59 -10.52
CA ARG A 346 22.37 -8.99 -10.46
C ARG A 346 23.01 -9.71 -9.27
N GLU A 347 24.31 -9.56 -9.05
CA GLU A 347 25.01 -10.16 -7.91
C GLU A 347 24.39 -9.74 -6.56
N LYS A 348 24.14 -8.44 -6.40
CA LYS A 348 23.58 -7.87 -5.16
C LYS A 348 22.14 -8.31 -4.92
N VAL A 349 21.34 -8.41 -5.97
CA VAL A 349 19.94 -8.89 -5.89
C VAL A 349 19.87 -10.39 -5.58
N LEU A 350 20.72 -11.21 -6.20
CA LEU A 350 20.70 -12.66 -6.01
C LEU A 350 21.25 -13.12 -4.66
N SER A 351 22.08 -12.29 -4.01
CA SER A 351 22.55 -12.54 -2.65
C SER A 351 21.56 -12.11 -1.57
N SER A 352 20.39 -11.60 -1.94
CA SER A 352 19.36 -11.10 -1.02
C SER A 352 18.23 -12.09 -0.81
N LYS A 353 17.63 -12.04 0.38
CA LYS A 353 16.46 -12.84 0.76
C LYS A 353 15.15 -12.08 0.60
N THR A 354 15.19 -10.76 0.73
CA THR A 354 14.08 -9.87 0.37
C THR A 354 14.58 -8.74 -0.52
N VAL A 355 13.83 -8.45 -1.58
CA VAL A 355 14.08 -7.34 -2.48
C VAL A 355 12.81 -6.51 -2.65
N ILE A 356 12.93 -5.20 -2.46
CA ILE A 356 11.88 -4.22 -2.76
C ILE A 356 12.36 -3.30 -3.88
N TRP A 357 11.60 -3.18 -4.96
CA TRP A 357 11.99 -2.41 -6.13
C TRP A 357 11.01 -1.28 -6.46
N ASN A 358 11.51 -0.05 -6.53
CA ASN A 358 10.77 1.17 -6.86
C ASN A 358 11.58 2.12 -7.75
N GLY A 359 11.40 1.99 -9.07
CA GLY A 359 11.93 2.88 -10.11
C GLY A 359 12.91 2.19 -11.07
N PRO A 360 12.85 2.50 -12.37
CA PRO A 360 13.66 1.84 -13.39
C PRO A 360 15.16 2.22 -13.31
N ALA A 361 16.00 1.41 -13.95
CA ALA A 361 17.45 1.63 -14.03
C ALA A 361 17.87 2.59 -15.15
N GLY A 362 16.98 2.82 -16.12
CA GLY A 362 17.19 3.63 -17.31
C GLY A 362 15.86 4.06 -17.95
N VAL A 363 15.94 4.69 -19.12
CA VAL A 363 14.77 5.14 -19.91
C VAL A 363 14.13 3.94 -20.62
N PHE A 364 13.47 3.09 -19.84
CA PHE A 364 12.97 1.78 -20.29
C PHE A 364 11.86 1.85 -21.35
N GLU A 365 11.27 3.02 -21.55
CA GLU A 365 10.34 3.32 -22.64
C GLU A 365 11.03 3.18 -24.01
N PHE A 366 12.33 3.45 -24.07
CA PHE A 366 13.16 3.26 -25.27
C PHE A 366 13.84 1.90 -25.20
N ASP A 367 13.57 1.04 -26.19
CA ASP A 367 14.09 -0.33 -26.21
C ASP A 367 15.62 -0.37 -26.13
N ASN A 368 16.31 0.57 -26.79
CA ASN A 368 17.76 0.69 -26.76
C ASN A 368 18.33 1.05 -25.37
N PHE A 369 17.51 1.59 -24.47
CA PHE A 369 17.86 2.04 -23.11
C PHE A 369 17.04 1.34 -22.02
N SER A 370 16.49 0.16 -22.35
CA SER A 370 15.66 -0.63 -21.45
C SER A 370 16.36 -1.83 -20.81
N HIS A 371 17.61 -2.09 -21.23
CA HIS A 371 18.36 -3.29 -20.88
C HIS A 371 18.69 -3.34 -19.39
N GLY A 372 19.09 -2.23 -18.78
CA GLY A 372 19.38 -2.17 -17.35
C GLY A 372 18.15 -2.44 -16.50
N THR A 373 17.02 -1.84 -16.87
CA THR A 373 15.73 -2.08 -16.19
C THR A 373 15.30 -3.54 -16.31
N LYS A 374 15.45 -4.13 -17.50
CA LYS A 374 15.16 -5.55 -17.73
C LYS A 374 16.08 -6.46 -16.91
N ALA A 375 17.39 -6.17 -16.86
CA ALA A 375 18.35 -6.96 -16.08
C ALA A 375 18.04 -6.95 -14.57
N VAL A 376 17.63 -5.80 -14.02
CA VAL A 376 17.17 -5.72 -12.62
C VAL A 376 15.92 -6.57 -12.40
N LEU A 377 14.91 -6.46 -13.28
CA LEU A 377 13.69 -7.25 -13.18
C LEU A 377 13.96 -8.76 -13.28
N GLU A 378 14.83 -9.19 -14.20
CA GLU A 378 15.26 -10.57 -14.36
C GLU A 378 15.95 -11.10 -13.09
N ALA A 379 16.81 -10.29 -12.48
CA ALA A 379 17.45 -10.66 -11.22
C ALA A 379 16.42 -10.81 -10.08
N VAL A 380 15.43 -9.91 -9.98
CA VAL A 380 14.37 -9.98 -8.96
C VAL A 380 13.48 -11.21 -9.17
N ALA A 381 13.15 -11.54 -10.42
CA ALA A 381 12.41 -12.74 -10.77
C ALA A 381 13.21 -14.03 -10.45
N GLU A 382 14.51 -14.06 -10.76
CA GLU A 382 15.37 -15.20 -10.42
C GLU A 382 15.51 -15.37 -8.89
N THR A 383 15.65 -14.28 -8.14
CA THR A 383 15.60 -14.30 -6.67
C THR A 383 14.30 -14.91 -6.18
N THR A 384 13.16 -14.52 -6.76
CA THR A 384 11.85 -15.09 -6.42
C THR A 384 11.77 -16.59 -6.74
N ALA A 385 12.27 -17.01 -7.90
CA ALA A 385 12.30 -18.42 -8.30
C ALA A 385 13.15 -19.29 -7.36
N LYS A 386 14.14 -18.71 -6.68
CA LYS A 386 14.96 -19.37 -5.64
C LYS A 386 14.27 -19.44 -4.26
N GLY A 387 13.00 -19.03 -4.15
CA GLY A 387 12.21 -19.06 -2.92
C GLY A 387 12.34 -17.82 -2.04
N ASN A 388 13.11 -16.81 -2.48
CA ASN A 388 13.24 -15.53 -1.79
C ASN A 388 12.09 -14.57 -2.19
N LYS A 389 12.05 -13.37 -1.60
CA LYS A 389 10.98 -12.39 -1.85
C LYS A 389 11.41 -11.30 -2.83
N GLY A 390 10.64 -11.08 -3.88
CA GLY A 390 10.79 -9.99 -4.85
C GLY A 390 9.51 -9.18 -4.96
N ILE A 391 9.51 -7.97 -4.41
CA ILE A 391 8.34 -7.09 -4.32
C ILE A 391 8.57 -5.86 -5.18
N ILE A 392 7.61 -5.53 -6.05
CA ILE A 392 7.63 -4.33 -6.88
C ILE A 392 6.63 -3.32 -6.30
N GLY A 393 7.13 -2.13 -5.92
CA GLY A 393 6.35 -1.12 -5.19
C GLY A 393 6.12 0.20 -5.92
N GLY A 394 6.59 0.35 -7.17
CA GLY A 394 6.52 1.60 -7.93
C GLY A 394 5.76 1.45 -9.25
N GLY A 395 5.05 2.50 -9.67
CA GLY A 395 4.25 2.50 -10.91
C GLY A 395 5.08 2.23 -12.16
N ASP A 396 6.25 2.86 -12.29
CA ASP A 396 7.14 2.64 -13.44
C ASP A 396 7.74 1.23 -13.44
N SER A 397 8.13 0.70 -12.26
CA SER A 397 8.61 -0.69 -12.15
C SER A 397 7.52 -1.71 -12.42
N ALA A 398 6.27 -1.44 -12.01
CA ALA A 398 5.12 -2.28 -12.37
C ALA A 398 4.87 -2.24 -13.89
N THR A 399 5.00 -1.07 -14.51
CA THR A 399 4.88 -0.89 -15.97
C THR A 399 6.00 -1.63 -16.70
N ALA A 400 7.23 -1.62 -16.17
CA ALA A 400 8.32 -2.42 -16.68
C ALA A 400 8.03 -3.93 -16.58
N ALA A 401 7.50 -4.40 -15.44
CA ALA A 401 7.11 -5.80 -15.26
C ALA A 401 6.05 -6.24 -16.29
N ALA A 402 5.05 -5.39 -16.55
CA ALA A 402 4.05 -5.62 -17.59
C ALA A 402 4.66 -5.60 -19.00
N LYS A 403 5.49 -4.60 -19.33
CA LYS A 403 6.16 -4.48 -20.65
C LYS A 403 6.96 -5.75 -20.99
N PHE A 404 7.61 -6.35 -20.01
CA PHE A 404 8.43 -7.55 -20.21
C PHE A 404 7.69 -8.87 -19.92
N ASN A 405 6.39 -8.83 -19.62
CA ASN A 405 5.57 -10.00 -19.28
C ASN A 405 6.14 -10.83 -18.11
N MET A 406 6.53 -10.17 -17.01
CA MET A 406 7.14 -10.81 -15.83
C MET A 406 6.38 -10.54 -14.52
N GLU A 407 5.15 -10.03 -14.59
CA GLU A 407 4.31 -9.76 -13.41
C GLU A 407 4.08 -11.03 -12.56
N ASP A 408 3.97 -12.19 -13.20
CA ASP A 408 3.79 -13.50 -12.58
C ASP A 408 5.10 -14.14 -12.07
N LYS A 409 6.26 -13.54 -12.37
CA LYS A 409 7.59 -14.07 -12.00
C LYS A 409 8.14 -13.50 -10.71
N VAL A 410 7.46 -12.51 -10.13
CA VAL A 410 7.84 -11.88 -8.86
C VAL A 410 6.83 -12.22 -7.76
N THR A 411 7.20 -12.00 -6.50
CA THR A 411 6.32 -12.32 -5.37
C THR A 411 5.07 -11.45 -5.38
N PHE A 412 5.22 -10.17 -5.69
CA PHE A 412 4.11 -9.22 -5.66
C PHE A 412 4.42 -7.97 -6.50
N VAL A 413 3.43 -7.52 -7.27
CA VAL A 413 3.45 -6.22 -7.95
C VAL A 413 2.35 -5.35 -7.34
N SER A 414 2.76 -4.26 -6.70
CA SER A 414 1.83 -3.31 -6.11
C SER A 414 1.06 -2.53 -7.18
N THR A 415 -0.22 -2.32 -6.90
CA THR A 415 -1.13 -1.44 -7.66
C THR A 415 -1.31 -0.08 -6.98
N GLY A 416 -0.67 0.15 -5.83
CA GLY A 416 -0.88 1.30 -4.96
C GLY A 416 -0.31 2.63 -5.45
N GLY A 417 0.66 2.60 -6.39
CA GLY A 417 1.30 3.81 -6.91
C GLY A 417 1.78 4.75 -5.80
N GLY A 418 1.16 5.93 -5.69
CA GLY A 418 1.47 6.91 -4.64
C GLY A 418 1.24 6.38 -3.21
N ALA A 419 0.27 5.48 -2.99
CA ALA A 419 0.06 4.88 -1.68
C ALA A 419 1.22 3.98 -1.24
N SER A 420 1.79 3.21 -2.17
CA SER A 420 2.99 2.41 -1.92
C SER A 420 4.19 3.29 -1.61
N LEU A 421 4.34 4.40 -2.36
CA LEU A 421 5.43 5.34 -2.13
C LEU A 421 5.34 5.94 -0.73
N GLU A 422 4.19 6.50 -0.35
CA GLU A 422 4.00 7.08 0.99
C GLU A 422 4.16 6.04 2.11
N LEU A 423 3.78 4.78 1.86
CA LEU A 423 4.03 3.70 2.81
C LEU A 423 5.53 3.41 2.97
N LEU A 424 6.29 3.41 1.87
CA LEU A 424 7.76 3.27 1.88
C LEU A 424 8.47 4.50 2.44
N GLU A 425 7.84 5.68 2.46
CA GLU A 425 8.30 6.87 3.20
C GLU A 425 8.09 6.74 4.72
N GLY A 426 7.40 5.69 5.18
CA GLY A 426 7.05 5.49 6.59
C GLY A 426 5.82 6.30 7.04
N LYS A 427 5.08 6.90 6.11
CA LYS A 427 3.86 7.65 6.45
C LYS A 427 2.73 6.73 6.86
N VAL A 428 1.83 7.28 7.69
CA VAL A 428 0.56 6.62 8.02
C VAL A 428 -0.40 6.85 6.87
N LEU A 429 -0.89 5.76 6.27
CA LEU A 429 -1.93 5.83 5.23
C LEU A 429 -3.31 5.99 5.90
N PRO A 430 -4.02 7.12 5.75
CA PRO A 430 -5.29 7.38 6.44
C PRO A 430 -6.35 6.28 6.22
N GLY A 431 -6.48 5.80 4.98
CA GLY A 431 -7.44 4.75 4.63
C GLY A 431 -7.08 3.37 5.18
N ILE A 432 -5.83 3.11 5.55
CA ILE A 432 -5.42 1.89 6.28
C ILE A 432 -5.58 2.08 7.77
N ALA A 433 -5.23 3.25 8.31
CA ALA A 433 -5.44 3.60 9.70
C ALA A 433 -6.92 3.61 10.10
N ALA A 434 -7.82 3.76 9.11
CA ALA A 434 -9.27 3.66 9.28
C ALA A 434 -9.81 2.22 9.38
N ILE A 435 -9.02 1.22 8.99
CA ILE A 435 -9.40 -0.19 9.09
C ILE A 435 -9.13 -0.69 10.51
N ASP A 436 -10.04 -1.53 11.02
CA ASP A 436 -9.94 -2.14 12.33
C ASP A 436 -8.67 -3.00 12.44
N ASP A 437 -7.99 -2.94 13.58
CA ASP A 437 -6.83 -3.77 13.83
C ASP A 437 -7.25 -5.24 13.91
N PHE A 438 -6.38 -6.13 13.42
CA PHE A 438 -6.63 -7.56 13.50
C PHE A 438 -6.77 -7.99 14.97
N LYS A 439 -7.90 -8.61 15.29
CA LYS A 439 -8.12 -9.30 16.56
C LYS A 439 -8.16 -10.79 16.27
N PRO A 440 -7.30 -11.62 16.89
CA PRO A 440 -7.40 -13.06 16.72
C PRO A 440 -8.80 -13.52 17.16
N PRO A 441 -9.40 -14.50 16.48
CA PRO A 441 -10.69 -15.02 16.88
C PRO A 441 -10.60 -15.49 18.33
N THR A 442 -11.28 -14.78 19.23
CA THR A 442 -11.56 -15.28 20.56
C THR A 442 -12.54 -16.41 20.35
N LYS A 443 -12.10 -17.66 20.44
CA LYS A 443 -13.05 -18.74 20.68
C LYS A 443 -13.81 -18.32 21.93
N ASN A 444 -15.09 -17.98 21.76
CA ASN A 444 -16.04 -18.14 22.84
C ASN A 444 -16.07 -19.64 23.08
N VAL A 445 -15.13 -20.12 23.88
CA VAL A 445 -15.36 -21.36 24.59
C VAL A 445 -16.52 -21.00 25.49
N GLU A 446 -17.74 -21.35 25.08
CA GLU A 446 -18.78 -21.61 26.05
C GLU A 446 -18.12 -22.59 27.02
N ALA A 447 -17.75 -22.10 28.21
CA ALA A 447 -17.27 -22.95 29.27
C ALA A 447 -18.44 -23.83 29.69
N SER A 448 -18.71 -24.86 28.90
CA SER A 448 -19.67 -25.90 29.20
C SER A 448 -18.98 -26.86 30.16
N GLY A 449 -18.93 -26.45 31.42
CA GLY A 449 -18.57 -27.29 32.56
C GLY A 449 -17.19 -27.06 33.15
N ASP A 450 -17.00 -27.64 34.34
CA ASP A 450 -15.73 -27.73 35.04
C ASP A 450 -14.72 -28.50 34.17
N PHE A 451 -13.70 -27.80 33.69
CA PHE A 451 -12.58 -28.47 33.02
C PHE A 451 -11.76 -29.25 34.05
N LYS A 452 -11.78 -30.57 33.97
CA LYS A 452 -10.83 -31.42 34.69
C LYS A 452 -9.65 -31.72 33.78
N VAL A 453 -8.45 -31.33 34.20
CA VAL A 453 -7.22 -31.78 33.56
C VAL A 453 -7.18 -33.31 33.66
N ALA A 454 -7.29 -33.99 32.52
CA ALA A 454 -7.45 -35.45 32.47
C ALA A 454 -6.28 -36.20 33.14
N ASP A 455 -5.09 -35.60 33.09
CA ASP A 455 -3.91 -36.08 33.78
C ASP A 455 -3.01 -34.90 34.17
N MET A 456 -2.97 -34.59 35.47
CA MET A 456 -2.13 -33.50 35.99
C MET A 456 -0.63 -33.81 35.91
N SER A 457 -0.22 -35.03 35.60
CA SER A 457 1.20 -35.38 35.43
C SER A 457 1.80 -34.81 34.14
N LEU A 458 0.97 -34.50 33.14
CA LEU A 458 1.37 -33.91 31.86
C LEU A 458 1.64 -32.39 31.93
N ALA A 459 1.37 -31.76 33.08
CA ALA A 459 1.52 -30.31 33.30
C ALA A 459 2.76 -29.99 34.15
N GLU A 460 3.90 -30.63 33.86
CA GLU A 460 5.15 -30.47 34.62
C GLU A 460 5.59 -29.00 34.72
N PHE A 461 5.49 -28.24 33.62
CA PHE A 461 5.81 -26.81 33.61
C PHE A 461 4.84 -26.00 34.49
N GLY A 462 3.54 -26.31 34.44
CA GLY A 462 2.53 -25.63 35.27
C GLY A 462 2.76 -25.88 36.77
N ARG A 463 3.15 -27.10 37.16
CA ARG A 463 3.53 -27.38 38.56
C ARG A 463 4.76 -26.60 38.98
N LYS A 464 5.77 -26.53 38.11
CA LYS A 464 6.98 -25.73 38.37
C LYS A 464 6.66 -24.25 38.55
N GLU A 465 5.69 -23.71 37.80
CA GLU A 465 5.21 -22.34 37.99
C GLU A 465 4.44 -22.18 39.30
N TYR A 466 3.59 -23.14 39.69
CA TYR A 466 2.92 -23.13 40.98
C TYR A 466 3.91 -23.17 42.15
N ASP A 467 4.87 -24.10 42.13
CA ASP A 467 5.88 -24.24 43.18
C ASP A 467 6.74 -22.96 43.30
N LEU A 468 7.10 -22.37 42.15
CA LEU A 468 7.83 -21.11 42.11
C LEU A 468 6.99 -19.96 42.68
N ALA A 469 5.71 -19.89 42.30
CA ALA A 469 4.79 -18.86 42.79
C ALA A 469 4.55 -18.98 44.30
N GLU A 470 4.38 -20.20 44.84
CA GLU A 470 4.23 -20.43 46.28
C GLU A 470 5.50 -20.08 47.06
N TYR A 471 6.69 -20.38 46.50
CA TYR A 471 7.97 -19.97 47.08
C TYR A 471 8.17 -18.45 47.11
N GLU A 472 7.79 -17.76 46.03
CA GLU A 472 7.92 -16.30 45.90
C GLU A 472 6.83 -15.52 46.65
N MET A 473 5.80 -16.18 47.19
CA MET A 473 4.69 -15.56 47.92
C MET A 473 4.55 -16.07 49.37
N PRO A 474 5.60 -16.03 50.20
CA PRO A 474 5.57 -16.63 51.54
C PRO A 474 4.51 -16.00 52.44
N GLY A 475 4.24 -14.70 52.28
CA GLY A 475 3.16 -14.02 53.01
C GLY A 475 1.78 -14.55 52.66
N LEU A 476 1.50 -14.80 51.37
CA LEU A 476 0.23 -15.37 50.92
C LEU A 476 0.07 -16.82 51.40
N MET A 477 1.16 -17.60 51.36
CA MET A 477 1.16 -18.98 51.84
C MET A 477 0.96 -19.07 53.36
N SER A 478 1.54 -18.13 54.12
CA SER A 478 1.30 -18.01 55.55
C SER A 478 -0.16 -17.66 55.84
N CYS A 479 -0.73 -16.65 55.15
CA CYS A 479 -2.15 -16.31 55.29
C CYS A 479 -3.07 -17.48 54.91
N ARG A 480 -2.73 -18.22 53.85
CA ARG A 480 -3.49 -19.41 53.44
C ARG A 480 -3.43 -20.52 54.49
N THR A 481 -2.29 -20.71 55.14
CA THR A 481 -2.12 -21.71 56.21
C THR A 481 -2.91 -21.33 57.46
N GLU A 482 -2.84 -20.05 57.86
CA GLU A 482 -3.48 -19.54 59.07
C GLU A 482 -5.01 -19.41 58.93
N PHE A 483 -5.48 -18.88 57.80
CA PHE A 483 -6.88 -18.52 57.60
C PHE A 483 -7.65 -19.45 56.64
N GLY A 484 -6.95 -20.37 55.96
CA GLY A 484 -7.56 -21.33 55.04
C GLY A 484 -8.65 -22.21 55.68
N PRO A 485 -8.44 -22.77 56.89
CA PRO A 485 -9.45 -23.59 57.55
C PRO A 485 -10.70 -22.81 58.00
N SER A 486 -10.54 -21.55 58.43
CA SER A 486 -11.64 -20.72 58.93
C SER A 486 -12.39 -19.96 57.83
N GLN A 487 -11.83 -19.93 56.60
CA GLN A 487 -12.40 -19.30 55.42
C GLN A 487 -13.07 -17.93 55.68
N PRO A 488 -12.37 -16.97 56.32
CA PRO A 488 -12.98 -15.72 56.76
C PRO A 488 -13.46 -14.82 55.61
N LEU A 489 -13.07 -15.14 54.38
CA LEU A 489 -13.37 -14.39 53.16
C LEU A 489 -14.35 -15.13 52.24
N ALA A 490 -15.02 -16.19 52.74
CA ALA A 490 -16.00 -16.94 51.98
C ALA A 490 -17.10 -16.02 51.41
N GLY A 491 -17.31 -16.07 50.08
CA GLY A 491 -18.31 -15.27 49.39
C GLY A 491 -17.90 -13.83 49.04
N VAL A 492 -16.71 -13.38 49.44
CA VAL A 492 -16.20 -12.04 49.14
C VAL A 492 -15.40 -12.05 47.84
N ARG A 493 -15.66 -11.09 46.93
CA ARG A 493 -14.84 -10.89 45.72
C ARG A 493 -13.67 -9.96 46.04
N ILE A 494 -12.46 -10.49 46.00
CA ILE A 494 -11.24 -9.74 46.31
C ILE A 494 -10.41 -9.62 45.02
N MET A 495 -9.91 -8.41 44.74
CA MET A 495 -8.88 -8.17 43.73
C MET A 495 -7.61 -7.67 44.40
N GLY A 496 -6.47 -8.15 43.95
CA GLY A 496 -5.14 -7.71 44.38
C GLY A 496 -4.16 -7.77 43.21
N SER A 497 -3.07 -7.01 43.31
CA SER A 497 -1.94 -7.04 42.37
C SER A 497 -0.72 -7.57 43.11
N LEU A 498 0.00 -8.51 42.48
CA LEU A 498 1.23 -9.10 42.99
C LEU A 498 2.33 -8.88 41.96
N HIS A 499 3.49 -8.44 42.43
CA HIS A 499 4.67 -8.25 41.59
C HIS A 499 5.65 -9.41 41.85
N MET A 500 5.87 -10.27 40.85
CA MET A 500 6.83 -11.39 40.94
C MET A 500 8.15 -11.01 40.26
N THR A 501 9.23 -10.98 41.02
CA THR A 501 10.52 -10.42 40.59
C THR A 501 11.34 -11.31 39.65
N ILE A 502 11.12 -12.64 39.66
CA ILE A 502 11.95 -13.61 38.91
C ILE A 502 11.58 -13.73 37.42
N GLN A 503 10.36 -13.36 37.00
CA GLN A 503 9.93 -13.47 35.59
C GLN A 503 10.29 -12.25 34.73
N THR A 504 10.91 -11.22 35.31
CA THR A 504 11.32 -9.98 34.62
C THR A 504 12.85 -9.82 34.49
N GLY A 505 13.62 -10.88 34.80
CA GLY A 505 15.09 -10.91 34.70
C GLY A 505 15.59 -11.58 33.44
#